data_AF-E8M6G3-F1
#
_entry.id   AF-E8M6G3-F1
#
_cell.length_a   1.000
_cell.length_b   1.000
_cell.length_c   1.000
_cell.angle_alpha   90.00
_cell.angle_beta   90.00
_cell.angle_gamma   90.00
#
_symmetry.space_group_name_H-M   'P 1'
#
loop_
_entity.id
_entity.type
_entity.pdbx_description
1 polymer ?
#
loop_
_entity_poly.entity_id
_entity_poly.type
_entity_poly.pdbx_seq_one_letter_code
_entity_poly.pdbx_strand_id
1 'polypeptide(L)'
;MQQLKKYGAIGGAISLALCWPLAVGQIGQNVIEDGITHLNSSSMTAELVSYDRGYLSSDVQTRYVVTDPQLIEQLALDGLPSEFIVNSHVSHGLLSLSAHSVLQDMDELPVTLDTVTQLNGNTDFTLALDTWHQATEGSDGAMVSVTPSTLKGHATVLGEINYDLNIPSVEVDFNSGEKLLISNVKGNGQGRKQNGFWLGEQAIVIGDMSVEDANQTDLFAMKNAKYDFASSIEESSQRVSSQHKVGVEDLVTAEGVIDKLSLDLELGDLDSNAFEKLIELYQSNPMLTAEDIQTAIPYVETLFSKGFYLSMNKMALTLGEKGEFESQWKITVPQGTDNVGQNPAIILPSLTGNLDTFISNDLVEQYPFIKQGVDEAIVMEFVKQTDAGYEIQAELKDGNLIFSSGQEIPLMALLMPAMMQP
;
A
#
# COMPACT_ATOMS: atom_id res chain seq x y z
N MET A 1 20.84 10.56 -3.96
CA MET A 1 20.34 9.95 -2.70
C MET A 1 19.96 10.98 -1.62
N GLN A 2 20.72 12.05 -1.38
CA GLN A 2 20.30 13.11 -0.43
C GLN A 2 19.06 13.90 -0.89
N GLN A 3 18.92 14.10 -2.21
CA GLN A 3 17.70 14.69 -2.78
C GLN A 3 16.51 13.74 -2.66
N LEU A 4 16.70 12.42 -2.85
CA LEU A 4 15.64 11.39 -2.74
C LEU A 4 14.95 11.38 -1.35
N LYS A 5 15.70 11.70 -0.29
CA LYS A 5 15.17 11.83 1.09
C LYS A 5 14.29 13.06 1.30
N LYS A 6 14.39 14.10 0.45
CA LYS A 6 13.56 15.32 0.53
C LYS A 6 12.19 15.16 -0.16
N TYR A 7 12.04 14.22 -1.10
CA TYR A 7 10.75 13.92 -1.75
C TYR A 7 9.72 13.32 -0.78
N GLY A 8 10.18 12.80 0.37
CA GLY A 8 9.34 12.37 1.47
C GLY A 8 8.61 13.51 2.19
N ALA A 9 9.10 14.76 2.10
CA ALA A 9 8.57 15.88 2.87
C ALA A 9 7.22 16.41 2.35
N ILE A 10 7.12 16.53 1.04
CA ILE A 10 5.90 16.97 0.35
C ILE A 10 4.87 15.84 0.37
N GLY A 11 5.32 14.60 0.16
CA GLY A 11 4.50 13.41 0.31
C GLY A 11 4.01 13.19 1.75
N GLY A 12 4.82 13.53 2.75
CA GLY A 12 4.50 13.42 4.18
C GLY A 12 3.45 14.45 4.62
N ALA A 13 3.59 15.72 4.20
CA ALA A 13 2.61 16.77 4.45
C ALA A 13 1.23 16.43 3.82
N ILE A 14 1.25 15.95 2.57
CA ILE A 14 0.05 15.52 1.85
C ILE A 14 -0.53 14.26 2.48
N SER A 15 0.29 13.29 2.88
CA SER A 15 -0.17 12.05 3.55
C SER A 15 -0.78 12.34 4.91
N LEU A 16 -0.21 13.25 5.69
CA LEU A 16 -0.77 13.66 6.99
C LEU A 16 -2.08 14.43 6.84
N ALA A 17 -2.17 15.32 5.84
CA ALA A 17 -3.43 15.97 5.48
C ALA A 17 -4.48 14.93 5.04
N LEU A 18 -4.10 13.92 4.25
CA LEU A 18 -5.00 12.86 3.76
C LEU A 18 -5.41 11.85 4.86
N CYS A 19 -4.60 11.65 5.89
CA CYS A 19 -4.94 10.83 7.06
C CYS A 19 -5.90 11.54 8.04
N TRP A 20 -6.05 12.86 7.94
CA TRP A 20 -6.91 13.67 8.79
C TRP A 20 -8.40 13.23 8.79
N PRO A 21 -9.09 13.02 7.66
CA PRO A 21 -10.50 12.61 7.67
C PRO A 21 -10.77 11.23 8.30
N LEU A 22 -9.78 10.33 8.37
CA LEU A 22 -9.91 9.07 9.11
C LEU A 22 -9.97 9.28 10.64
N ALA A 23 -9.63 10.48 11.12
CA ALA A 23 -9.57 10.86 12.52
C ALA A 23 -10.66 11.87 12.96
N VAL A 24 -11.61 12.24 12.09
CA VAL A 24 -12.66 13.24 12.43
C VAL A 24 -14.02 12.73 11.99
N GLY A 25 -14.48 11.68 12.66
CA GLY A 25 -15.87 11.25 12.62
C GLY A 25 -16.47 11.35 14.02
N GLN A 26 -17.63 12.01 14.13
CA GLN A 26 -18.50 12.12 15.31
C GLN A 26 -18.24 13.35 16.22
N ILE A 27 -19.09 14.39 16.14
CA ILE A 27 -18.93 15.63 16.93
C ILE A 27 -20.27 16.07 17.55
N GLY A 28 -20.29 16.10 18.88
CA GLY A 28 -21.20 16.80 19.83
C GLY A 28 -20.57 16.68 21.23
N GLN A 29 -20.67 17.61 22.19
CA GLN A 29 -19.76 17.67 23.37
C GLN A 29 -19.34 16.33 24.04
N ASN A 30 -20.28 15.46 24.46
CA ASN A 30 -19.92 14.13 25.01
C ASN A 30 -19.33 13.19 23.93
N VAL A 31 -19.77 13.35 22.69
CA VAL A 31 -19.27 12.65 21.49
C VAL A 31 -17.89 13.19 21.04
N ILE A 32 -17.54 14.45 21.35
CA ILE A 32 -16.20 15.03 21.14
C ILE A 32 -15.24 14.45 22.16
N GLU A 33 -15.63 14.40 23.44
CA GLU A 33 -14.84 13.78 24.50
C GLU A 33 -14.66 12.26 24.27
N ASP A 34 -15.74 11.55 23.90
CA ASP A 34 -15.69 10.11 23.56
C ASP A 34 -14.93 9.86 22.25
N GLY A 35 -15.10 10.70 21.24
CA GLY A 35 -14.40 10.62 19.95
C GLY A 35 -12.89 10.82 20.14
N ILE A 36 -12.47 11.89 20.82
CA ILE A 36 -11.05 12.14 21.17
C ILE A 36 -10.44 10.96 21.93
N THR A 37 -11.20 10.33 22.83
CA THR A 37 -10.75 9.15 23.57
C THR A 37 -10.51 7.93 22.66
N HIS A 38 -11.32 7.75 21.61
CA HIS A 38 -11.15 6.67 20.61
C HIS A 38 -10.12 7.02 19.51
N LEU A 39 -9.74 8.29 19.36
CA LEU A 39 -8.70 8.74 18.41
C LEU A 39 -7.27 8.53 18.92
N ASN A 40 -7.11 8.40 20.23
CA ASN A 40 -5.82 8.08 20.83
C ASN A 40 -5.38 6.69 20.36
N SER A 41 -4.38 6.67 19.49
CA SER A 41 -3.74 5.46 18.99
C SER A 41 -2.29 5.41 19.46
N SER A 42 -1.56 4.35 19.12
CA SER A 42 -0.11 4.30 19.32
C SER A 42 0.64 5.40 18.54
N SER A 43 0.04 5.95 17.47
CA SER A 43 0.69 6.88 16.54
C SER A 43 0.33 8.35 16.70
N MET A 44 -0.82 8.65 17.32
CA MET A 44 -1.32 10.02 17.47
C MET A 44 -2.20 10.13 18.71
N THR A 45 -2.07 11.26 19.42
CA THR A 45 -2.97 11.66 20.49
C THR A 45 -3.75 12.91 20.09
N ALA A 46 -5.04 12.94 20.41
CA ALA A 46 -5.89 14.11 20.23
C ALA A 46 -6.30 14.64 21.61
N GLU A 47 -6.45 15.96 21.75
CA GLU A 47 -7.02 16.57 22.94
C GLU A 47 -7.87 17.80 22.60
N LEU A 48 -8.86 18.07 23.44
CA LEU A 48 -9.70 19.26 23.36
C LEU A 48 -8.99 20.41 24.10
N VAL A 49 -8.58 21.44 23.36
CA VAL A 49 -7.90 22.62 23.92
C VAL A 49 -8.91 23.64 24.42
N SER A 50 -9.93 23.94 23.61
CA SER A 50 -10.99 24.86 23.98
C SER A 50 -12.31 24.53 23.29
N TYR A 51 -13.41 24.89 23.96
CA TYR A 51 -14.77 24.69 23.46
C TYR A 51 -15.63 25.88 23.91
N ASP A 52 -15.94 26.77 22.97
CA ASP A 52 -16.87 27.87 23.20
C ASP A 52 -18.24 27.52 22.63
N ARG A 53 -19.22 27.40 23.52
CA ARG A 53 -20.56 26.92 23.19
C ARG A 53 -21.52 28.08 22.95
N GLY A 54 -21.96 28.25 21.71
CA GLY A 54 -23.10 29.08 21.36
C GLY A 54 -24.43 28.31 21.37
N TYR A 55 -25.51 29.01 21.01
CA TYR A 55 -26.87 28.44 21.01
C TYR A 55 -27.13 27.51 19.80
N LEU A 56 -26.66 27.89 18.62
CA LEU A 56 -26.79 27.13 17.36
C LEU A 56 -25.44 26.88 16.67
N SER A 57 -24.35 27.29 17.30
CA SER A 57 -22.99 27.11 16.81
C SER A 57 -22.04 26.94 17.98
N SER A 58 -20.88 26.33 17.73
CA SER A 58 -19.81 26.20 18.71
C SER A 58 -18.48 26.38 18.00
N ASP A 59 -17.51 27.01 18.66
CA ASP A 59 -16.13 27.09 18.20
C ASP A 59 -15.29 26.12 19.03
N VAL A 60 -14.60 25.22 18.34
CA VAL A 60 -13.88 24.10 18.95
C VAL A 60 -12.44 24.13 18.50
N GLN A 61 -11.52 23.98 19.44
CA GLN A 61 -10.10 23.87 19.17
C GLN A 61 -9.59 22.53 19.66
N THR A 62 -9.05 21.75 18.73
CA THR A 62 -8.48 20.42 19.01
C THR A 62 -6.99 20.42 18.68
N ARG A 63 -6.20 19.83 19.56
CA ARG A 63 -4.75 19.63 19.35
C ARG A 63 -4.51 18.17 19.01
N TYR A 64 -3.76 17.95 17.95
CA TYR A 64 -3.26 16.65 17.54
C TYR A 64 -1.75 16.62 17.74
N VAL A 65 -1.26 15.63 18.46
CA VAL A 65 0.16 15.40 18.70
C VAL A 65 0.52 14.05 18.12
N VAL A 66 1.46 14.04 17.18
CA VAL A 66 2.04 12.81 16.66
C VAL A 66 2.93 12.20 17.73
N THR A 67 2.69 10.95 18.08
CA THR A 67 3.44 10.22 19.14
C THR A 67 4.35 9.14 18.59
N ASP A 68 4.20 8.75 17.32
CA ASP A 68 5.09 7.81 16.67
C ASP A 68 6.49 8.43 16.49
N PRO A 69 7.55 7.87 17.10
CA PRO A 69 8.91 8.38 16.99
C PRO A 69 9.42 8.47 15.54
N GLN A 70 9.04 7.54 14.66
CA GLN A 70 9.48 7.55 13.25
C GLN A 70 8.84 8.71 12.50
N LEU A 71 7.54 8.93 12.74
CA LEU A 71 6.80 10.01 12.10
C LEU A 71 7.21 11.39 12.64
N ILE A 72 7.56 11.48 13.93
CA ILE A 72 8.15 12.70 14.52
C ILE A 72 9.50 13.02 13.88
N GLU A 73 10.37 12.02 13.71
CA GLU A 73 11.68 12.21 13.05
C GLU A 73 11.49 12.69 11.61
N GLN A 74 10.54 12.08 10.88
CA GLN A 74 10.21 12.49 9.53
C GLN A 74 9.67 13.92 9.47
N LEU A 75 8.69 14.27 10.32
CA LEU A 75 8.15 15.64 10.42
C LEU A 75 9.23 16.68 10.70
N ALA A 76 10.19 16.36 11.59
CA ALA A 76 11.30 17.23 11.91
C ALA A 76 12.27 17.41 10.73
N LEU A 77 12.52 16.36 9.95
CA LEU A 77 13.29 16.45 8.71
C LEU A 77 12.56 17.30 7.65
N ASP A 78 11.24 17.30 7.70
CA ASP A 78 10.36 17.99 6.76
C ASP A 78 10.06 19.44 7.17
N GLY A 79 10.58 19.89 8.31
CA GLY A 79 10.35 21.24 8.84
C GLY A 79 8.93 21.48 9.36
N LEU A 80 8.16 20.41 9.55
CA LEU A 80 6.79 20.46 10.04
C LEU A 80 6.74 20.23 11.56
N PRO A 81 5.77 20.82 12.27
CA PRO A 81 5.60 20.55 13.69
C PRO A 81 5.06 19.13 13.90
N SER A 82 5.36 18.55 15.06
CA SER A 82 4.71 17.30 15.52
C SER A 82 3.38 17.55 16.24
N GLU A 83 2.99 18.82 16.37
CA GLU A 83 1.76 19.29 16.99
C GLU A 83 0.99 20.15 15.98
N PHE A 84 -0.29 19.84 15.79
CA PHE A 84 -1.20 20.58 14.93
C PHE A 84 -2.42 21.00 15.72
N ILE A 85 -2.75 22.30 15.67
CA ILE A 85 -3.98 22.81 16.27
C ILE A 85 -4.98 23.04 15.14
N VAL A 86 -6.20 22.53 15.34
CA VAL A 86 -7.31 22.64 14.39
C VAL A 86 -8.40 23.48 15.02
N ASN A 87 -8.79 24.54 14.31
CA ASN A 87 -9.94 25.37 14.66
C ASN A 87 -11.15 24.88 13.86
N SER A 88 -12.22 24.52 14.56
CA SER A 88 -13.45 23.99 13.96
C SER A 88 -14.64 24.87 14.33
N HIS A 89 -15.31 25.42 13.32
CA HIS A 89 -16.58 26.10 13.50
C HIS A 89 -17.73 25.12 13.26
N VAL A 90 -18.48 24.81 14.32
CA VAL A 90 -19.57 23.84 14.31
C VAL A 90 -20.90 24.56 14.25
N SER A 91 -21.78 24.14 13.34
CA SER A 91 -23.15 24.64 13.18
C SER A 91 -24.17 23.55 13.45
N HIS A 92 -25.19 23.87 14.24
CA HIS A 92 -26.24 22.94 14.64
C HIS A 92 -27.44 23.03 13.69
N GLY A 93 -27.66 21.97 12.90
CA GLY A 93 -28.89 21.76 12.14
C GLY A 93 -29.99 21.08 12.98
N LEU A 94 -31.19 20.97 12.42
CA LEU A 94 -32.31 20.31 13.10
C LEU A 94 -32.06 18.80 13.32
N LEU A 95 -31.36 18.15 12.38
CA LEU A 95 -31.10 16.71 12.36
C LEU A 95 -29.64 16.36 12.02
N SER A 96 -28.75 17.34 12.05
CA SER A 96 -27.33 17.17 11.67
C SER A 96 -26.45 18.21 12.34
N LEU A 97 -25.16 17.92 12.39
CA LEU A 97 -24.10 18.82 12.85
C LEU A 97 -23.11 18.98 11.71
N SER A 98 -22.82 20.22 11.34
CA SER A 98 -21.84 20.53 10.31
C SER A 98 -20.63 21.19 10.95
N ALA A 99 -19.43 20.82 10.53
CA ALA A 99 -18.21 21.48 10.99
C ALA A 99 -17.35 21.89 9.80
N HIS A 100 -16.77 23.09 9.88
CA HIS A 100 -15.73 23.57 8.99
C HIS A 100 -14.45 23.75 9.79
N SER A 101 -13.40 23.04 9.40
CA SER A 101 -12.15 22.93 10.16
C SER A 101 -10.95 23.42 9.35
N VAL A 102 -10.07 24.18 10.00
CA VAL A 102 -8.83 24.73 9.42
C VAL A 102 -7.66 24.57 10.38
N LEU A 103 -6.43 24.46 9.86
CA LEU A 103 -5.22 24.47 10.69
C LEU A 103 -4.96 25.87 11.22
N GLN A 104 -4.59 25.96 12.50
CA GLN A 104 -4.14 27.19 13.11
C GLN A 104 -2.68 27.47 12.73
N ASP A 105 -2.36 28.74 12.46
CA ASP A 105 -0.99 29.22 12.22
C ASP A 105 -0.30 28.53 11.02
N MET A 106 -1.07 27.95 10.10
CA MET A 106 -0.59 27.31 8.86
C MET A 106 -1.32 27.88 7.63
N ASP A 107 -1.44 29.21 7.55
CA ASP A 107 -2.11 29.92 6.44
C ASP A 107 -1.49 29.60 5.06
N GLU A 108 -0.23 29.17 5.04
CA GLU A 108 0.49 28.77 3.81
C GLU A 108 0.04 27.42 3.25
N LEU A 109 -0.66 26.60 4.04
CA LEU A 109 -1.20 25.30 3.63
C LEU A 109 -2.74 25.38 3.59
N PRO A 110 -3.35 25.66 2.42
CA PRO A 110 -4.79 25.95 2.32
C PRO A 110 -5.64 24.67 2.34
N VAL A 111 -5.57 23.94 3.46
CA VAL A 111 -6.33 22.72 3.71
C VAL A 111 -7.52 23.02 4.59
N THR A 112 -8.68 22.52 4.17
CA THR A 112 -9.94 22.61 4.89
C THR A 112 -10.57 21.24 5.02
N LEU A 113 -11.27 21.00 6.12
CA LEU A 113 -12.07 19.81 6.34
C LEU A 113 -13.51 20.21 6.65
N ASP A 114 -14.43 19.83 5.78
CA ASP A 114 -15.86 19.95 6.00
C ASP A 114 -16.43 18.60 6.41
N THR A 115 -17.27 18.58 7.45
CA THR A 115 -17.98 17.37 7.88
C THR A 115 -19.47 17.64 8.08
N VAL A 116 -20.29 16.61 7.84
CA VAL A 116 -21.72 16.60 8.18
C VAL A 116 -22.04 15.30 8.90
N THR A 117 -22.26 15.39 10.21
CA THR A 117 -22.64 14.26 11.05
C THR A 117 -24.16 14.22 11.23
N GLN A 118 -24.78 13.08 10.93
CA GLN A 118 -26.21 12.85 11.12
C GLN A 118 -26.52 12.40 12.56
N LEU A 119 -27.79 12.41 12.97
CA LEU A 119 -28.20 11.96 14.32
C LEU A 119 -27.82 10.51 14.66
N ASN A 120 -27.65 9.65 13.64
CA ASN A 120 -27.21 8.27 13.83
C ASN A 120 -25.68 8.14 14.01
N GLY A 121 -24.93 9.25 13.96
CA GLY A 121 -23.47 9.30 14.07
C GLY A 121 -22.71 9.09 12.77
N ASN A 122 -23.38 8.79 11.66
CA ASN A 122 -22.73 8.69 10.36
C ASN A 122 -22.27 10.07 9.90
N THR A 123 -21.08 10.14 9.31
CA THR A 123 -20.41 11.39 8.97
C THR A 123 -20.00 11.38 7.50
N ASP A 124 -20.50 12.34 6.74
CA ASP A 124 -19.92 12.70 5.44
C ASP A 124 -18.75 13.65 5.68
N PHE A 125 -17.65 13.47 4.96
CA PHE A 125 -16.48 14.34 5.04
C PHE A 125 -16.00 14.78 3.67
N THR A 126 -15.40 15.96 3.61
CA THR A 126 -14.69 16.51 2.45
C THR A 126 -13.46 17.24 2.96
N LEU A 127 -12.30 16.63 2.76
CA LEU A 127 -11.02 17.29 2.87
C LEU A 127 -10.71 17.94 1.52
N ALA A 128 -10.47 19.24 1.51
CA ALA A 128 -10.13 20.00 0.32
C ALA A 128 -8.83 20.78 0.54
N LEU A 129 -7.91 20.62 -0.39
CA LEU A 129 -6.70 21.44 -0.53
C LEU A 129 -6.96 22.40 -1.69
N ASP A 130 -6.90 23.70 -1.45
CA ASP A 130 -6.88 24.69 -2.54
C ASP A 130 -5.50 24.72 -3.21
N THR A 131 -5.33 25.51 -4.27
CA THR A 131 -4.05 25.67 -4.94
C THR A 131 -2.94 25.99 -3.93
N TRP A 132 -1.95 25.10 -3.85
CA TRP A 132 -0.82 25.24 -2.94
C TRP A 132 0.47 25.42 -3.73
N HIS A 133 1.17 26.50 -3.43
CA HIS A 133 2.45 26.84 -4.03
C HIS A 133 3.45 27.14 -2.92
N GLN A 134 4.55 26.40 -2.88
CA GLN A 134 5.63 26.64 -1.93
C GLN A 134 6.97 26.67 -2.67
N ALA A 135 7.79 27.66 -2.38
CA ALA A 135 9.14 27.76 -2.92
C ALA A 135 10.15 27.71 -1.76
N THR A 136 11.12 26.81 -1.87
CA THR A 136 12.25 26.72 -0.94
C THR A 136 13.49 27.31 -1.61
N GLU A 137 14.18 28.23 -0.94
CA GLU A 137 15.41 28.86 -1.46
C GLU A 137 16.65 27.96 -1.32
N GLY A 138 17.70 28.28 -2.08
CA GLY A 138 19.01 27.61 -2.02
C GLY A 138 19.29 26.67 -3.21
N SER A 139 20.53 26.19 -3.33
CA SER A 139 20.95 25.32 -4.44
C SER A 139 20.22 23.97 -4.46
N ASP A 140 19.70 23.53 -3.30
CA ASP A 140 18.92 22.30 -3.15
C ASP A 140 17.43 22.59 -2.89
N GLY A 141 16.98 23.80 -3.24
CA GLY A 141 15.58 24.22 -3.12
C GLY A 141 14.73 23.70 -4.28
N ALA A 142 13.41 23.80 -4.12
CA ALA A 142 12.44 23.41 -5.13
C ALA A 142 11.19 24.29 -5.03
N MET A 143 10.45 24.41 -6.13
CA MET A 143 9.11 24.97 -6.18
C MET A 143 8.11 23.82 -6.31
N VAL A 144 7.17 23.76 -5.38
CA VAL A 144 6.11 22.76 -5.30
C VAL A 144 4.81 23.43 -5.69
N SER A 145 4.07 22.81 -6.61
CA SER A 145 2.76 23.26 -7.04
C SER A 145 1.78 22.10 -7.00
N VAL A 146 0.73 22.25 -6.20
CA VAL A 146 -0.37 21.29 -6.11
C VAL A 146 -1.65 21.98 -6.54
N THR A 147 -2.32 21.39 -7.52
CA THR A 147 -3.64 21.85 -7.98
C THR A 147 -4.73 21.48 -6.97
N PRO A 148 -5.89 22.17 -6.97
CA PRO A 148 -6.96 21.90 -6.03
C PRO A 148 -7.31 20.42 -5.98
N SER A 149 -7.22 19.85 -4.78
CA SER A 149 -7.31 18.42 -4.54
C SER A 149 -8.38 18.12 -3.49
N THR A 150 -9.02 16.96 -3.60
CA THR A 150 -10.13 16.60 -2.72
C THR A 150 -10.07 15.14 -2.30
N LEU A 151 -10.36 14.88 -1.03
CA LEU A 151 -10.68 13.56 -0.50
C LEU A 151 -12.07 13.64 0.15
N LYS A 152 -13.03 12.93 -0.42
CA LYS A 152 -14.43 12.92 0.05
C LYS A 152 -14.81 11.53 0.47
N GLY A 153 -15.77 11.40 1.37
CA GLY A 153 -16.23 10.08 1.78
C GLY A 153 -17.29 10.10 2.84
N HIS A 154 -17.65 8.91 3.28
CA HIS A 154 -18.65 8.62 4.29
C HIS A 154 -18.11 7.61 5.29
N ALA A 155 -18.23 7.91 6.57
CA ALA A 155 -17.88 7.03 7.66
C ALA A 155 -19.12 6.70 8.51
N THR A 156 -19.30 5.42 8.84
CA THR A 156 -20.40 4.96 9.70
C THR A 156 -19.91 4.71 11.13
N VAL A 157 -20.85 4.69 12.07
CA VAL A 157 -20.56 4.30 13.47
C VAL A 157 -20.08 2.85 13.62
N LEU A 158 -20.24 2.02 12.58
CA LEU A 158 -19.77 0.64 12.56
C LEU A 158 -18.33 0.51 12.02
N GLY A 159 -17.68 1.64 11.70
CA GLY A 159 -16.32 1.67 11.16
C GLY A 159 -16.24 1.35 9.66
N GLU A 160 -17.36 1.35 8.96
CA GLU A 160 -17.38 1.29 7.49
C GLU A 160 -17.07 2.66 6.92
N ILE A 161 -16.14 2.71 5.98
CA ILE A 161 -15.66 3.92 5.32
C ILE A 161 -15.75 3.70 3.82
N ASN A 162 -16.31 4.68 3.11
CA ASN A 162 -16.07 4.86 1.69
C ASN A 162 -15.33 6.17 1.45
N TYR A 163 -14.54 6.23 0.39
CA TYR A 163 -13.84 7.45 0.01
C TYR A 163 -13.56 7.54 -1.48
N ASP A 164 -13.39 8.77 -1.95
CA ASP A 164 -12.97 9.17 -3.29
C ASP A 164 -11.90 10.26 -3.16
N LEU A 165 -10.69 9.94 -3.61
CA LEU A 165 -9.54 10.82 -3.71
C LEU A 165 -9.38 11.32 -5.15
N ASN A 166 -9.10 12.61 -5.31
CA ASN A 166 -8.77 13.23 -6.58
C ASN A 166 -7.70 14.31 -6.39
N ILE A 167 -6.51 14.07 -6.92
CA ILE A 167 -5.38 15.01 -6.99
C ILE A 167 -5.06 15.19 -8.49
N PRO A 168 -5.48 16.31 -9.11
CA PRO A 168 -5.33 16.47 -10.55
C PRO A 168 -3.87 16.57 -11.01
N SER A 169 -3.03 17.28 -10.25
CA SER A 169 -1.63 17.49 -10.61
C SER A 169 -0.80 17.92 -9.40
N VAL A 170 0.40 17.36 -9.32
CA VAL A 170 1.52 17.77 -8.46
C VAL A 170 2.73 17.99 -9.36
N GLU A 171 3.34 19.17 -9.28
CA GLU A 171 4.57 19.52 -9.98
C GLU A 171 5.61 19.97 -8.96
N VAL A 172 6.83 19.45 -9.10
CA VAL A 172 7.99 19.88 -8.32
C VAL A 172 9.10 20.27 -9.28
N ASP A 173 9.45 21.55 -9.28
CA ASP A 173 10.56 22.11 -10.05
C ASP A 173 11.78 22.27 -9.15
N PHE A 174 12.85 21.55 -9.43
CA PHE A 174 14.08 21.65 -8.66
C PHE A 174 14.93 22.83 -9.14
N ASN A 175 15.58 23.54 -8.21
CA ASN A 175 16.50 24.62 -8.56
C ASN A 175 17.72 24.11 -9.36
N SER A 176 18.01 22.81 -9.32
CA SER A 176 19.01 22.13 -10.13
C SER A 176 18.57 21.87 -11.58
N GLY A 177 17.29 22.06 -11.90
CA GLY A 177 16.71 21.99 -13.25
C GLY A 177 15.85 20.74 -13.51
N GLU A 178 15.96 19.70 -12.68
CA GLU A 178 15.09 18.53 -12.75
C GLU A 178 13.63 18.87 -12.44
N LYS A 179 12.72 18.02 -12.91
CA LYS A 179 11.28 18.14 -12.64
C LYS A 179 10.70 16.80 -12.21
N LEU A 180 9.73 16.85 -11.29
CA LEU A 180 8.84 15.73 -11.00
C LEU A 180 7.41 16.17 -11.33
N LEU A 181 6.76 15.42 -12.22
CA LEU A 181 5.37 15.65 -12.61
C LEU A 181 4.54 14.42 -12.24
N ILE A 182 3.43 14.63 -11.56
CA ILE A 182 2.44 13.59 -11.26
C ILE A 182 1.07 14.15 -11.64
N SER A 183 0.31 13.42 -12.45
CA SER A 183 -1.01 13.84 -12.91
C SER A 183 -2.09 12.78 -12.68
N ASN A 184 -3.31 13.26 -12.51
CA ASN A 184 -4.54 12.47 -12.44
C ASN A 184 -4.48 11.35 -11.40
N VAL A 185 -3.99 11.64 -10.19
CA VAL A 185 -4.06 10.66 -9.11
C VAL A 185 -5.50 10.57 -8.61
N LYS A 186 -6.10 9.40 -8.76
CA LYS A 186 -7.45 9.10 -8.29
C LYS A 186 -7.39 7.90 -7.37
N GLY A 187 -8.11 7.97 -6.28
CA GLY A 187 -8.28 6.83 -5.38
C GLY A 187 -9.75 6.65 -5.08
N ASN A 188 -10.18 5.42 -4.86
CA ASN A 188 -11.45 5.16 -4.21
C ASN A 188 -11.33 3.91 -3.35
N GLY A 189 -12.23 3.77 -2.40
CA GLY A 189 -12.30 2.55 -1.63
C GLY A 189 -13.56 2.47 -0.79
N GLN A 190 -13.88 1.25 -0.40
CA GLN A 190 -14.95 0.94 0.51
C GLN A 190 -14.53 -0.24 1.38
N GLY A 191 -14.72 -0.12 2.68
CA GLY A 191 -14.41 -1.22 3.58
C GLY A 191 -14.46 -0.82 5.04
N ARG A 192 -13.96 -1.70 5.89
CA ARG A 192 -13.86 -1.47 7.33
C ARG A 192 -12.59 -2.12 7.87
N LYS A 193 -12.04 -1.55 8.93
CA LYS A 193 -10.99 -2.23 9.69
C LYS A 193 -11.64 -3.24 10.63
N GLN A 194 -11.25 -4.50 10.53
CA GLN A 194 -11.68 -5.57 11.43
C GLN A 194 -10.47 -6.41 11.80
N ASN A 195 -10.29 -6.70 13.07
CA ASN A 195 -9.21 -7.57 13.56
C ASN A 195 -7.81 -7.15 13.07
N GLY A 196 -7.52 -5.84 13.08
CA GLY A 196 -6.22 -5.30 12.68
C GLY A 196 -5.98 -5.12 11.18
N PHE A 197 -6.78 -5.73 10.30
CA PHE A 197 -6.65 -5.61 8.83
C PHE A 197 -7.84 -4.89 8.19
N TRP A 198 -7.63 -4.33 7.00
CA TRP A 198 -8.70 -3.76 6.18
C TRP A 198 -9.46 -4.87 5.48
N LEU A 199 -10.80 -4.82 5.54
CA LEU A 199 -11.74 -5.66 4.79
C LEU A 199 -12.50 -4.80 3.80
N GLY A 200 -12.37 -5.07 2.51
CA GLY A 200 -13.06 -4.35 1.45
C GLY A 200 -12.19 -4.14 0.21
N GLU A 201 -12.55 -3.15 -0.59
CA GLU A 201 -11.94 -2.86 -1.88
C GLU A 201 -11.32 -1.46 -1.87
N GLN A 202 -10.17 -1.30 -2.52
CA GLN A 202 -9.51 -0.02 -2.74
C GLN A 202 -8.87 -0.03 -4.13
N ALA A 203 -8.94 1.10 -4.83
CA ALA A 203 -8.27 1.28 -6.11
C ALA A 203 -7.56 2.63 -6.12
N ILE A 204 -6.31 2.67 -6.57
CA ILE A 204 -5.54 3.88 -6.81
C ILE A 204 -5.08 3.85 -8.27
N VAL A 205 -5.25 4.97 -8.96
CA VAL A 205 -4.82 5.19 -10.34
C VAL A 205 -3.94 6.43 -10.37
N ILE A 206 -2.81 6.34 -11.05
CA ILE A 206 -1.94 7.46 -11.40
C ILE A 206 -1.94 7.54 -12.93
N GLY A 207 -2.43 8.65 -13.48
CA GLY A 207 -2.51 8.82 -14.93
C GLY A 207 -1.12 8.91 -15.56
N ASP A 208 -0.31 9.86 -15.11
CA ASP A 208 1.06 10.03 -15.58
C ASP A 208 1.98 10.39 -14.41
N MET A 209 3.19 9.85 -14.41
CA MET A 209 4.28 10.25 -13.53
C MET A 209 5.57 10.33 -14.34
N SER A 210 6.30 11.44 -14.26
CA SER A 210 7.63 11.56 -14.88
C SER A 210 8.62 12.25 -13.94
N VAL A 211 9.87 11.83 -14.05
CA VAL A 211 11.04 12.50 -13.49
C VAL A 211 11.93 12.88 -14.66
N GLU A 212 12.11 14.17 -14.86
CA GLU A 212 12.88 14.74 -15.96
C GLU A 212 14.20 15.29 -15.44
N ASP A 213 15.26 15.14 -16.23
CA ASP A 213 16.55 15.80 -15.97
C ASP A 213 16.52 17.31 -16.30
N ALA A 214 17.62 18.01 -16.06
CA ALA A 214 17.73 19.45 -16.37
C ALA A 214 17.59 19.80 -17.87
N ASN A 215 17.65 18.81 -18.78
CA ASN A 215 17.41 18.98 -20.20
C ASN A 215 15.98 18.57 -20.61
N GLN A 216 15.09 18.29 -19.66
CA GLN A 216 13.73 17.79 -19.88
C GLN A 216 13.71 16.44 -20.59
N THR A 217 14.70 15.59 -20.30
CA THR A 217 14.73 14.20 -20.74
C THR A 217 14.21 13.30 -19.62
N ASP A 218 13.25 12.43 -19.93
CA ASP A 218 12.72 11.46 -18.98
C ASP A 218 13.84 10.55 -18.46
N LEU A 219 14.11 10.63 -17.17
CA LEU A 219 14.92 9.66 -16.43
C LEU A 219 14.07 8.44 -16.03
N PHE A 220 12.80 8.72 -15.75
CA PHE A 220 11.78 7.75 -15.39
C PHE A 220 10.42 8.29 -15.82
N ALA A 221 9.61 7.49 -16.49
CA ALA A 221 8.24 7.84 -16.77
C ALA A 221 7.32 6.63 -16.63
N MET A 222 6.10 6.86 -16.17
CA MET A 222 5.10 5.83 -15.92
C MET A 222 3.73 6.34 -16.35
N LYS A 223 2.99 5.53 -17.09
CA LYS A 223 1.64 5.86 -17.56
C LYS A 223 0.60 4.84 -17.13
N ASN A 224 -0.57 5.35 -16.79
CA ASN A 224 -1.77 4.61 -16.39
C ASN A 224 -1.43 3.50 -15.38
N ALA A 225 -0.69 3.87 -14.34
CA ALA A 225 -0.42 2.97 -13.24
C ALA A 225 -1.68 2.79 -12.40
N LYS A 226 -2.01 1.55 -12.08
CA LYS A 226 -3.17 1.17 -11.30
C LYS A 226 -2.79 0.17 -10.23
N TYR A 227 -3.33 0.36 -9.04
CA TYR A 227 -3.26 -0.58 -7.95
C TYR A 227 -4.68 -0.88 -7.47
N ASP A 228 -5.11 -2.13 -7.50
CA ASP A 228 -6.33 -2.59 -6.88
C ASP A 228 -6.00 -3.51 -5.69
N PHE A 229 -6.65 -3.26 -4.57
CA PHE A 229 -6.62 -4.10 -3.38
C PHE A 229 -8.03 -4.60 -3.09
N ALA A 230 -8.17 -5.88 -2.81
CA ALA A 230 -9.41 -6.44 -2.31
C ALA A 230 -9.12 -7.40 -1.16
N SER A 231 -9.93 -7.40 -0.13
CA SER A 231 -9.85 -8.38 0.95
C SER A 231 -11.22 -8.76 1.46
N SER A 232 -11.34 -10.00 1.91
CA SER A 232 -12.60 -10.56 2.41
C SER A 232 -12.33 -11.54 3.55
N ILE A 233 -13.37 -11.75 4.36
CA ILE A 233 -13.40 -12.78 5.40
C ILE A 233 -14.55 -13.74 5.12
N GLU A 234 -14.28 -15.04 5.19
CA GLU A 234 -15.30 -16.06 5.16
C GLU A 234 -15.85 -16.26 6.59
N GLU A 235 -17.10 -15.87 6.84
CA GLU A 235 -17.67 -15.83 8.19
C GLU A 235 -17.72 -17.20 8.88
N SER A 236 -17.94 -18.30 8.13
CA SER A 236 -18.05 -19.66 8.67
C SER A 236 -16.72 -20.24 9.14
N SER A 237 -15.66 -20.00 8.38
CA SER A 237 -14.33 -20.55 8.63
C SER A 237 -13.41 -19.57 9.36
N GLN A 238 -13.81 -18.29 9.43
CA GLN A 238 -12.99 -17.17 9.90
C GLN A 238 -11.66 -17.10 9.13
N ARG A 239 -11.72 -17.32 7.81
CA ARG A 239 -10.55 -17.24 6.93
C ARG A 239 -10.53 -15.95 6.15
N VAL A 240 -9.35 -15.35 6.04
CA VAL A 240 -9.11 -14.08 5.36
C VAL A 240 -8.37 -14.35 4.06
N SER A 241 -8.78 -13.65 3.01
CA SER A 241 -8.06 -13.60 1.74
C SER A 241 -7.87 -12.15 1.31
N SER A 242 -6.74 -11.86 0.67
CA SER A 242 -6.42 -10.57 0.07
C SER A 242 -5.84 -10.74 -1.33
N GLN A 243 -6.18 -9.81 -2.22
CA GLN A 243 -5.74 -9.76 -3.59
C GLN A 243 -5.16 -8.37 -3.89
N HIS A 244 -4.01 -8.34 -4.54
CA HIS A 244 -3.26 -7.16 -4.92
C HIS A 244 -3.01 -7.21 -6.43
N LYS A 245 -3.58 -6.26 -7.17
CA LYS A 245 -3.37 -6.12 -8.61
C LYS A 245 -2.61 -4.85 -8.90
N VAL A 246 -1.50 -4.97 -9.61
CA VAL A 246 -0.72 -3.83 -10.10
C VAL A 246 -0.74 -3.87 -11.62
N GLY A 247 -1.09 -2.76 -12.25
CA GLY A 247 -1.02 -2.58 -13.70
C GLY A 247 -0.23 -1.32 -14.02
N VAL A 248 0.64 -1.37 -15.02
CA VAL A 248 1.30 -0.19 -15.59
C VAL A 248 1.27 -0.36 -17.11
N GLU A 249 0.78 0.66 -17.82
CA GLU A 249 0.67 0.60 -19.27
C GLU A 249 2.03 0.79 -19.93
N ASP A 250 2.71 1.89 -19.61
CA ASP A 250 4.05 2.18 -20.11
C ASP A 250 4.96 2.54 -18.93
N LEU A 251 6.14 1.93 -18.88
CA LEU A 251 7.18 2.24 -17.90
C LEU A 251 8.51 2.47 -18.62
N VAL A 252 8.99 3.70 -18.60
CA VAL A 252 10.28 4.11 -19.17
C VAL A 252 11.30 4.20 -18.05
N THR A 253 12.41 3.48 -18.22
CA THR A 253 13.56 3.50 -17.32
C THR A 253 14.84 3.75 -18.12
N ALA A 254 15.95 4.02 -17.44
CA ALA A 254 17.26 4.12 -18.07
C ALA A 254 17.71 2.84 -18.81
N GLU A 255 17.13 1.68 -18.48
CA GLU A 255 17.46 0.37 -19.06
C GLU A 255 16.56 -0.02 -20.24
N GLY A 256 15.45 0.69 -20.45
CA GLY A 256 14.51 0.43 -21.54
C GLY A 256 13.05 0.73 -21.17
N VAL A 257 12.16 0.35 -22.08
CA VAL A 257 10.71 0.50 -21.96
C VAL A 257 10.07 -0.86 -21.65
N ILE A 258 9.23 -0.88 -20.63
CA ILE A 258 8.40 -2.02 -20.25
C ILE A 258 6.94 -1.63 -20.53
N ASP A 259 6.30 -2.40 -21.39
CA ASP A 259 4.90 -2.20 -21.76
C ASP A 259 4.02 -3.25 -21.04
N LYS A 260 2.80 -2.84 -20.66
CA LYS A 260 1.72 -3.70 -20.15
C LYS A 260 2.13 -4.58 -18.97
N LEU A 261 2.87 -4.03 -18.02
CA LEU A 261 3.15 -4.71 -16.76
C LEU A 261 1.84 -4.98 -16.02
N SER A 262 1.60 -6.25 -15.67
CA SER A 262 0.42 -6.69 -14.94
C SER A 262 0.85 -7.72 -13.89
N LEU A 263 0.56 -7.45 -12.63
CA LEU A 263 0.78 -8.35 -11.50
C LEU A 263 -0.57 -8.57 -10.79
N ASP A 264 -0.92 -9.80 -10.47
CA ASP A 264 -2.11 -10.20 -9.70
C ASP A 264 -1.66 -11.22 -8.66
N LEU A 265 -1.45 -10.76 -7.43
CA LEU A 265 -1.01 -11.55 -6.29
C LEU A 265 -2.19 -11.77 -5.34
N GLU A 266 -2.39 -12.99 -4.91
CA GLU A 266 -3.43 -13.38 -3.96
C GLU A 266 -2.84 -14.18 -2.80
N LEU A 267 -3.22 -13.80 -1.59
CA LEU A 267 -2.92 -14.50 -0.35
C LEU A 267 -4.25 -14.93 0.24
N GLY A 268 -4.47 -16.24 0.37
CA GLY A 268 -5.80 -16.75 0.72
C GLY A 268 -5.80 -17.82 1.80
N ASP A 269 -6.99 -18.02 2.35
CA ASP A 269 -7.31 -19.01 3.38
C ASP A 269 -6.60 -18.83 4.73
N LEU A 270 -6.09 -17.64 5.05
CA LEU A 270 -5.41 -17.37 6.31
C LEU A 270 -6.38 -17.43 7.50
N ASP A 271 -6.01 -18.12 8.58
CA ASP A 271 -6.75 -18.05 9.85
C ASP A 271 -6.73 -16.61 10.40
N SER A 272 -7.91 -15.99 10.53
CA SER A 272 -8.03 -14.57 10.84
C SER A 272 -7.37 -14.18 12.17
N ASN A 273 -7.52 -15.04 13.18
CA ASN A 273 -7.05 -14.74 14.53
C ASN A 273 -5.54 -14.89 14.62
N ALA A 274 -4.99 -15.95 14.03
CA ALA A 274 -3.54 -16.15 14.00
C ALA A 274 -2.86 -15.05 13.17
N PHE A 275 -3.46 -14.66 12.03
CA PHE A 275 -2.93 -13.61 11.18
C PHE A 275 -2.95 -12.23 11.86
N GLU A 276 -4.07 -11.86 12.50
CA GLU A 276 -4.20 -10.63 13.29
C GLU A 276 -3.08 -10.51 14.33
N LYS A 277 -2.85 -11.57 15.12
CA LYS A 277 -1.85 -11.55 16.20
C LYS A 277 -0.43 -11.39 15.68
N LEU A 278 -0.13 -11.96 14.51
CA LEU A 278 1.18 -11.79 13.88
C LEU A 278 1.37 -10.39 13.29
N ILE A 279 0.32 -9.80 12.70
CA ILE A 279 0.35 -8.41 12.23
C ILE A 279 0.53 -7.46 13.40
N GLU A 280 -0.24 -7.63 14.47
CA GLU A 280 -0.12 -6.79 15.68
C GLU A 280 1.31 -6.81 16.22
N LEU A 281 1.90 -8.01 16.36
CA LEU A 281 3.27 -8.16 16.86
C LEU A 281 4.30 -7.45 15.96
N TYR A 282 4.12 -7.51 14.63
CA TYR A 282 4.97 -6.84 13.67
C TYR A 282 4.81 -5.31 13.72
N GLN A 283 3.58 -4.81 13.83
CA GLN A 283 3.28 -3.38 13.87
C GLN A 283 3.71 -2.73 15.19
N SER A 284 3.63 -3.45 16.32
CA SER A 284 3.98 -2.91 17.64
C SER A 284 5.48 -2.93 17.92
N ASN A 285 6.26 -3.71 17.18
CA ASN A 285 7.68 -3.94 17.47
C ASN A 285 8.57 -3.67 16.24
N PRO A 286 9.21 -2.48 16.17
CA PRO A 286 10.13 -2.13 15.08
C PRO A 286 11.32 -3.09 14.94
N MET A 287 11.68 -3.77 16.02
CA MET A 287 12.61 -4.90 16.03
C MET A 287 12.01 -6.02 16.88
N LEU A 288 11.84 -7.20 16.29
CA LEU A 288 11.37 -8.38 17.00
C LEU A 288 12.43 -8.86 17.98
N THR A 289 12.08 -8.91 19.27
CA THR A 289 12.90 -9.52 20.30
C THR A 289 12.73 -11.05 20.31
N ALA A 290 13.59 -11.76 21.04
CA ALA A 290 13.43 -13.20 21.24
C ALA A 290 12.11 -13.56 21.95
N GLU A 291 11.58 -12.67 22.79
CA GLU A 291 10.29 -12.84 23.47
C GLU A 291 9.12 -12.67 22.50
N ASP A 292 9.22 -11.72 21.57
CA ASP A 292 8.23 -11.53 20.50
C ASP A 292 8.17 -12.78 19.62
N ILE A 293 9.32 -13.31 19.22
CA ILE A 293 9.41 -14.55 18.43
C ILE A 293 8.76 -15.71 19.20
N GLN A 294 9.02 -15.85 20.50
CA GLN A 294 8.43 -16.91 21.30
C GLN A 294 6.89 -16.79 21.38
N THR A 295 6.38 -15.57 21.38
CA THR A 295 4.95 -15.24 21.36
C THR A 295 4.31 -15.47 20.00
N ALA A 296 5.07 -15.34 18.91
CA ALA A 296 4.63 -15.60 17.54
C ALA A 296 4.42 -17.10 17.26
N ILE A 297 5.22 -17.98 17.87
CA ILE A 297 5.25 -19.43 17.56
C ILE A 297 3.87 -20.08 17.53
N PRO A 298 2.97 -19.91 18.53
CA PRO A 298 1.65 -20.55 18.52
C PRO A 298 0.76 -20.07 17.35
N TYR A 299 0.92 -18.83 16.92
CA TYR A 299 0.16 -18.26 15.81
C TYR A 299 0.70 -18.73 14.46
N VAL A 300 2.03 -18.82 14.32
CA VAL A 300 2.66 -19.48 13.17
C VAL A 300 2.19 -20.93 13.07
N GLU A 301 2.23 -21.67 14.18
CA GLU A 301 1.74 -23.05 14.24
C GLU A 301 0.27 -23.15 13.79
N THR A 302 -0.58 -22.23 14.24
CA THR A 302 -2.00 -22.19 13.86
C THR A 302 -2.17 -21.92 12.36
N LEU A 303 -1.44 -20.95 11.79
CA LEU A 303 -1.51 -20.66 10.35
C LEU A 303 -1.14 -21.89 9.51
N PHE A 304 -0.03 -22.55 9.82
CA PHE A 304 0.40 -23.74 9.09
C PHE A 304 -0.56 -24.92 9.28
N SER A 305 -1.03 -25.17 10.49
CA SER A 305 -2.00 -26.23 10.78
C SER A 305 -3.33 -26.01 10.06
N LYS A 306 -3.79 -24.75 9.97
CA LYS A 306 -5.02 -24.39 9.24
C LYS A 306 -4.84 -24.39 7.73
N GLY A 307 -3.62 -24.24 7.24
CA GLY A 307 -3.29 -24.13 5.82
C GLY A 307 -3.66 -22.77 5.26
N PHE A 308 -2.96 -22.38 4.19
CA PHE A 308 -3.14 -21.13 3.45
C PHE A 308 -2.48 -21.27 2.08
N TYR A 309 -2.69 -20.32 1.17
CA TYR A 309 -2.00 -20.30 -0.10
C TYR A 309 -1.53 -18.90 -0.50
N LEU A 310 -0.48 -18.87 -1.30
CA LEU A 310 0.01 -17.70 -2.01
C LEU A 310 -0.03 -17.99 -3.51
N SER A 311 -0.61 -17.09 -4.29
CA SER A 311 -0.79 -17.26 -5.73
C SER A 311 -0.37 -16.00 -6.47
N MET A 312 0.48 -16.13 -7.48
CA MET A 312 0.61 -15.17 -8.55
C MET A 312 -0.35 -15.62 -9.65
N ASN A 313 -1.57 -15.08 -9.66
CA ASN A 313 -2.60 -15.40 -10.64
C ASN A 313 -2.21 -14.90 -12.03
N LYS A 314 -1.44 -13.81 -12.10
CA LYS A 314 -0.88 -13.28 -13.34
C LYS A 314 0.34 -12.41 -13.07
N MET A 315 1.45 -12.73 -13.71
CA MET A 315 2.59 -11.82 -13.90
C MET A 315 2.85 -11.74 -15.39
N ALA A 316 2.56 -10.60 -16.02
CA ALA A 316 2.75 -10.41 -17.45
C ALA A 316 3.44 -9.09 -17.72
N LEU A 317 4.31 -9.07 -18.72
CA LEU A 317 4.97 -7.86 -19.20
C LEU A 317 5.41 -8.06 -20.66
N THR A 318 5.57 -6.94 -21.37
CA THR A 318 6.16 -6.89 -22.71
C THR A 318 7.41 -6.02 -22.66
N LEU A 319 8.56 -6.59 -22.99
CA LEU A 319 9.82 -5.86 -23.13
C LEU A 319 10.08 -5.55 -24.60
N GLY A 320 10.37 -4.28 -24.89
CA GLY A 320 10.45 -3.81 -26.27
C GLY A 320 9.13 -4.02 -27.03
N GLU A 321 9.19 -4.10 -28.36
CA GLU A 321 7.96 -4.13 -29.18
C GLU A 321 7.19 -5.46 -29.11
N LYS A 322 7.85 -6.57 -28.74
CA LYS A 322 7.30 -7.94 -28.88
C LYS A 322 7.73 -8.95 -27.83
N GLY A 323 8.62 -8.61 -26.91
CA GLY A 323 9.18 -9.56 -25.94
C GLY A 323 8.19 -9.87 -24.82
N GLU A 324 7.25 -10.79 -25.05
CA GLU A 324 6.27 -11.20 -24.06
C GLU A 324 6.85 -12.17 -23.03
N PHE A 325 6.49 -11.94 -21.77
CA PHE A 325 6.71 -12.83 -20.63
C PHE A 325 5.40 -12.95 -19.86
N GLU A 326 5.01 -14.18 -19.52
CA GLU A 326 3.87 -14.46 -18.64
C GLU A 326 4.24 -15.53 -17.61
N SER A 327 3.74 -15.41 -16.38
CA SER A 327 3.92 -16.41 -15.35
C SER A 327 2.73 -16.43 -14.40
N GLN A 328 2.36 -17.63 -13.99
CA GLN A 328 1.38 -17.88 -12.95
C GLN A 328 1.90 -19.01 -12.05
N TRP A 329 1.72 -18.86 -10.75
CA TRP A 329 2.07 -19.92 -9.82
C TRP A 329 1.19 -19.87 -8.60
N LYS A 330 0.98 -21.03 -7.99
CA LYS A 330 0.29 -21.16 -6.71
C LYS A 330 1.08 -22.09 -5.81
N ILE A 331 1.34 -21.63 -4.60
CA ILE A 331 1.98 -22.40 -3.53
C ILE A 331 0.98 -22.50 -2.38
N THR A 332 0.73 -23.71 -1.92
CA THR A 332 -0.26 -24.02 -0.88
C THR A 332 0.41 -24.77 0.25
N VAL A 333 0.18 -24.28 1.47
CA VAL A 333 0.38 -25.03 2.70
C VAL A 333 -0.91 -25.79 2.99
N PRO A 334 -0.93 -27.12 2.87
CA PRO A 334 -2.14 -27.90 3.11
C PRO A 334 -2.53 -27.85 4.60
N GLN A 335 -3.83 -27.91 4.86
CA GLN A 335 -4.35 -28.06 6.22
C GLN A 335 -3.82 -29.36 6.84
N GLY A 336 -3.44 -29.30 8.12
CA GLY A 336 -2.81 -30.39 8.86
C GLY A 336 -1.28 -30.37 8.82
N THR A 337 -0.67 -29.27 8.36
CA THR A 337 0.80 -29.08 8.46
C THR A 337 1.17 -28.69 9.90
N ASP A 338 1.21 -29.70 10.77
CA ASP A 338 1.41 -29.54 12.22
C ASP A 338 2.87 -29.72 12.65
N ASN A 339 3.23 -29.14 13.80
CA ASN A 339 4.53 -29.13 14.47
C ASN A 339 5.61 -28.29 13.76
N VAL A 340 5.21 -27.28 12.98
CA VAL A 340 6.15 -26.38 12.30
C VAL A 340 7.00 -25.60 13.29
N GLY A 341 6.42 -25.18 14.42
CA GLY A 341 7.16 -24.46 15.46
C GLY A 341 8.25 -25.30 16.15
N GLN A 342 8.11 -26.62 16.15
CA GLN A 342 9.09 -27.55 16.74
C GLN A 342 10.07 -28.10 15.69
N ASN A 343 9.61 -28.29 14.46
CA ASN A 343 10.39 -28.84 13.36
C ASN A 343 10.12 -28.07 12.05
N PRO A 344 10.78 -26.92 11.83
CA PRO A 344 10.61 -26.13 10.61
C PRO A 344 10.96 -26.88 9.31
N ALA A 345 11.72 -27.98 9.40
CA ALA A 345 12.11 -28.77 8.24
C ALA A 345 10.92 -29.44 7.53
N ILE A 346 9.74 -29.52 8.17
CA ILE A 346 8.53 -30.08 7.54
C ILE A 346 7.87 -29.13 6.54
N ILE A 347 8.19 -27.83 6.58
CA ILE A 347 7.53 -26.82 5.75
C ILE A 347 7.69 -27.16 4.27
N LEU A 348 8.93 -27.25 3.80
CA LEU A 348 9.23 -27.41 2.38
C LEU A 348 8.66 -28.71 1.78
N PRO A 349 8.80 -29.89 2.44
CA PRO A 349 8.17 -31.11 1.95
C PRO A 349 6.64 -31.06 1.91
N SER A 350 6.01 -30.25 2.78
CA SER A 350 4.55 -30.16 2.86
C SER A 350 3.95 -29.21 1.82
N LEU A 351 4.76 -28.35 1.19
CA LEU A 351 4.25 -27.42 0.18
C LEU A 351 3.76 -28.19 -1.05
N THR A 352 2.63 -27.75 -1.56
CA THR A 352 2.07 -28.22 -2.84
C THR A 352 1.82 -27.03 -3.76
N GLY A 353 1.79 -27.25 -5.06
CA GLY A 353 1.58 -26.12 -5.96
C GLY A 353 1.79 -26.40 -7.44
N ASN A 354 1.66 -25.35 -8.22
CA ASN A 354 1.91 -25.38 -9.66
C ASN A 354 2.62 -24.10 -10.10
N LEU A 355 3.42 -24.22 -11.15
CA LEU A 355 4.11 -23.14 -11.83
C LEU A 355 3.86 -23.31 -13.33
N ASP A 356 3.47 -22.23 -13.98
CA ASP A 356 3.36 -22.13 -15.43
C ASP A 356 3.99 -20.79 -15.85
N THR A 357 4.97 -20.84 -16.74
CA THR A 357 5.67 -19.66 -17.23
C THR A 357 5.85 -19.78 -18.74
N PHE A 358 5.58 -18.68 -19.45
CA PHE A 358 5.79 -18.53 -20.88
C PHE A 358 6.80 -17.41 -21.16
N ILE A 359 7.72 -17.69 -22.07
CA ILE A 359 8.73 -16.75 -22.55
C ILE A 359 8.68 -16.75 -24.07
N SER A 360 8.39 -15.62 -24.71
CA SER A 360 8.32 -15.53 -26.17
C SER A 360 9.69 -15.72 -26.85
N ASN A 361 9.67 -16.17 -28.11
CA ASN A 361 10.88 -16.23 -28.94
C ASN A 361 11.54 -14.85 -29.08
N ASP A 362 10.74 -13.81 -29.32
CA ASP A 362 11.21 -12.43 -29.45
C ASP A 362 11.99 -11.97 -28.20
N LEU A 363 11.53 -12.34 -27.01
CA LEU A 363 12.24 -11.99 -25.77
C LEU A 363 13.61 -12.68 -25.67
N VAL A 364 13.67 -13.97 -26.01
CA VAL A 364 14.92 -14.73 -25.97
C VAL A 364 15.93 -14.24 -27.01
N GLU A 365 15.45 -13.84 -28.20
CA GLU A 365 16.30 -13.30 -29.26
C GLU A 365 16.86 -11.91 -28.92
N GLN A 366 16.05 -11.06 -28.30
CA GLN A 366 16.43 -9.68 -27.96
C GLN A 366 17.39 -9.62 -26.76
N TYR A 367 17.31 -10.57 -25.83
CA TYR A 367 18.06 -10.54 -24.58
C TYR A 367 18.96 -11.79 -24.42
N PRO A 368 20.24 -11.71 -24.83
CA PRO A 368 21.17 -12.86 -24.82
C PRO A 368 21.36 -13.54 -23.46
N PHE A 369 21.18 -12.81 -22.35
CA PHE A 369 21.28 -13.39 -21.01
C PHE A 369 20.13 -14.37 -20.70
N ILE A 370 18.93 -14.12 -21.25
CA ILE A 370 17.77 -15.02 -21.12
C ILE A 370 18.03 -16.28 -21.94
N LYS A 371 18.57 -16.12 -23.16
CA LYS A 371 18.90 -17.24 -24.04
C LYS A 371 19.80 -18.27 -23.41
N GLN A 372 20.85 -17.86 -22.70
CA GLN A 372 21.73 -18.82 -22.03
C GLN A 372 20.96 -19.69 -21.02
N GLY A 373 20.12 -19.06 -20.19
CA GLY A 373 19.30 -19.80 -19.21
C GLY A 373 18.27 -20.71 -19.87
N VAL A 374 17.64 -20.27 -20.96
CA VAL A 374 16.67 -21.07 -21.72
C VAL A 374 17.35 -22.26 -22.40
N ASP A 375 18.50 -22.05 -23.05
CA ASP A 375 19.25 -23.12 -23.72
C ASP A 375 19.68 -24.20 -22.71
N GLU A 376 20.18 -23.81 -21.53
CA GLU A 376 20.52 -24.74 -20.45
C GLU A 376 19.27 -25.49 -19.94
N ALA A 377 18.15 -24.79 -19.75
CA ALA A 377 16.90 -25.39 -19.28
C ALA A 377 16.26 -26.34 -20.31
N ILE A 378 16.46 -26.14 -21.61
CA ILE A 378 16.07 -27.08 -22.66
C ILE A 378 16.90 -28.36 -22.59
N VAL A 379 18.23 -28.23 -22.42
CA VAL A 379 19.12 -29.40 -22.28
C VAL A 379 18.76 -30.22 -21.03
N MET A 380 18.33 -29.55 -19.96
CA MET A 380 17.82 -30.17 -18.76
C MET A 380 16.34 -30.58 -18.86
N GLU A 381 15.70 -30.47 -20.02
CA GLU A 381 14.28 -30.83 -20.23
C GLU A 381 13.30 -30.17 -19.24
N PHE A 382 13.64 -28.99 -18.70
CA PHE A 382 12.77 -28.20 -17.83
C PHE A 382 11.84 -27.28 -18.62
N VAL A 383 12.25 -26.96 -19.85
CA VAL A 383 11.53 -26.07 -20.78
C VAL A 383 11.09 -26.88 -21.99
N LYS A 384 9.86 -26.61 -22.44
CA LYS A 384 9.34 -27.09 -23.72
C LYS A 384 9.32 -25.93 -24.72
N GLN A 385 10.01 -26.10 -25.84
CA GLN A 385 9.94 -25.14 -26.95
C GLN A 385 8.66 -25.36 -27.79
N THR A 386 7.98 -24.26 -28.12
CA THR A 386 6.81 -24.20 -29.00
C THR A 386 7.06 -23.23 -30.16
N ASP A 387 6.12 -23.13 -31.09
CA ASP A 387 6.23 -22.19 -32.22
C ASP A 387 6.22 -20.72 -31.75
N ALA A 388 5.60 -20.43 -30.61
CA ALA A 388 5.46 -19.08 -30.06
C ALA A 388 6.59 -18.70 -29.08
N GLY A 389 7.21 -19.69 -28.43
CA GLY A 389 8.22 -19.43 -27.41
C GLY A 389 8.57 -20.67 -26.60
N TYR A 390 8.76 -20.46 -25.31
CA TYR A 390 9.27 -21.44 -24.35
C TYR A 390 8.30 -21.53 -23.16
N GLU A 391 7.84 -22.73 -22.87
CA GLU A 391 6.89 -23.03 -21.79
C GLU A 391 7.60 -23.81 -20.68
N ILE A 392 7.40 -23.38 -19.43
CA ILE A 392 7.83 -24.08 -18.23
C ILE A 392 6.57 -24.46 -17.45
N GLN A 393 6.38 -25.75 -17.22
CA GLN A 393 5.29 -26.27 -16.41
C GLN A 393 5.84 -27.24 -15.37
N ALA A 394 5.61 -26.94 -14.11
CA ALA A 394 6.06 -27.75 -12.99
C ALA A 394 5.01 -27.85 -11.87
N GLU A 395 4.96 -29.01 -11.22
CA GLU A 395 4.18 -29.25 -10.01
C GLU A 395 5.13 -29.22 -8.80
N LEU A 396 4.78 -28.45 -7.76
CA LEU A 396 5.49 -28.50 -6.49
C LEU A 396 4.92 -29.63 -5.63
N LYS A 397 5.76 -30.60 -5.29
CA LYS A 397 5.37 -31.75 -4.49
C LYS A 397 6.56 -32.33 -3.73
N ASP A 398 6.35 -32.69 -2.46
CA ASP A 398 7.37 -33.32 -1.61
C ASP A 398 8.70 -32.52 -1.55
N GLY A 399 8.61 -31.18 -1.66
CA GLY A 399 9.77 -30.27 -1.67
C GLY A 399 10.53 -30.17 -3.01
N ASN A 400 10.01 -30.80 -4.08
CA ASN A 400 10.60 -30.77 -5.42
C ASN A 400 9.64 -30.13 -6.44
N LEU A 401 10.21 -29.48 -7.45
CA LEU A 401 9.49 -29.13 -8.68
C LEU A 401 9.61 -30.29 -9.65
N ILE A 402 8.46 -30.88 -10.01
CA ILE A 402 8.34 -31.97 -10.96
C ILE A 402 7.91 -31.38 -12.30
N PHE A 403 8.80 -31.41 -13.29
CA PHE A 403 8.53 -30.86 -14.63
C PHE A 403 7.74 -31.84 -15.49
N SER A 404 7.12 -31.35 -16.57
CA SER A 404 6.36 -32.19 -17.51
C SER A 404 7.18 -33.33 -18.16
N SER A 405 8.51 -33.20 -18.18
CA SER A 405 9.45 -34.25 -18.62
C SER A 405 9.61 -35.39 -17.62
N GLY A 406 9.15 -35.21 -16.37
CA GLY A 406 9.39 -36.11 -15.24
C GLY A 406 10.70 -35.84 -14.51
N GLN A 407 11.46 -34.81 -14.90
CA GLN A 407 12.63 -34.38 -14.14
C GLN A 407 12.22 -33.67 -12.85
N GLU A 408 13.04 -33.80 -11.81
CA GLU A 408 12.78 -33.23 -10.48
C GLU A 408 13.93 -32.32 -10.05
N ILE A 409 13.60 -31.13 -9.56
CA ILE A 409 14.55 -30.20 -8.94
C ILE A 409 14.11 -29.92 -7.51
N PRO A 410 14.99 -30.11 -6.50
CA PRO A 410 14.71 -29.68 -5.14
C PRO A 410 14.48 -28.17 -5.08
N LEU A 411 13.37 -27.72 -4.48
CA LEU A 411 13.03 -26.29 -4.39
C LEU A 411 14.15 -25.49 -3.70
N MET A 412 14.81 -26.08 -2.71
CA MET A 412 15.95 -25.45 -2.03
C MET A 412 17.11 -25.12 -2.96
N ALA A 413 17.35 -25.91 -4.01
CA ALA A 413 18.42 -25.63 -4.96
C ALA A 413 18.17 -24.31 -5.72
N LEU A 414 16.90 -23.94 -5.93
CA LEU A 414 16.50 -22.70 -6.57
C LEU A 414 16.54 -21.50 -5.62
N LEU A 415 16.32 -21.72 -4.31
CA LEU A 415 16.35 -20.66 -3.30
C LEU A 415 17.78 -20.30 -2.85
N MET A 416 18.74 -21.23 -2.95
CA MET A 416 20.12 -21.03 -2.51
C MET A 416 20.82 -19.81 -3.16
N PRO A 417 20.74 -19.59 -4.49
CA PRO A 417 21.31 -18.38 -5.11
C PRO A 417 20.69 -17.08 -4.57
N ALA A 418 19.37 -17.07 -4.35
CA ALA A 418 18.67 -15.89 -3.81
C ALA A 418 19.05 -15.59 -2.35
N MET A 419 19.34 -16.62 -1.54
CA MET A 419 19.81 -16.46 -0.16
C MET A 419 21.30 -16.12 -0.05
N MET A 420 22.07 -16.28 -1.13
CA MET A 420 23.52 -16.01 -1.17
C MET A 420 23.86 -14.67 -1.83
N GLN A 421 22.88 -13.95 -2.38
CA GLN A 421 23.06 -12.57 -2.80
C GLN A 421 23.02 -11.65 -1.56
N PRO A 422 24.07 -10.84 -1.31
CA PRO A 422 24.17 -9.97 -0.12
C PRO A 422 23.23 -8.76 -0.16
#